data_AF-A0A376TX02-F1
#
_entry.id   AF-A0A376TX02-F1
#
_cell.length_a   1.000
_cell.length_b   1.000
_cell.length_c   1.000
_cell.angle_alpha   90.00
_cell.angle_beta   90.00
_cell.angle_gamma   90.00
#
_symmetry.space_group_name_H-M   'P 1'
#
loop_
_entity.id
_entity.type
_entity.pdbx_description
1 polymer ?
#
loop_
_entity_poly.entity_id
_entity_poly.type
_entity_poly.pdbx_seq_one_letter_code
_entity_poly.pdbx_strand_id
1 'polypeptide(L)'
;MCFGVLRTLSQLDWLINKLMARPMTGKQRTVHYLIMVGLYQLLYTRIPPHAALAETVEGAIAIKRPQLKGLINGVLRQFQASARRLLAEFNASDARYLHPSWLLKRLQKSVSRAVAIHRRSQ
;
A
#
# COMPACT_ATOMS: atom_id res chain seq x y z
N MET A 1 13.05 2.92 5.70
CA MET A 1 12.02 2.14 4.97
C MET A 1 10.84 1.76 5.89
N CYS A 2 11.07 1.13 7.06
CA CYS A 2 10.00 0.60 7.92
C CYS A 2 8.92 1.62 8.35
N PHE A 3 9.30 2.80 8.83
CA PHE A 3 8.31 3.84 9.21
C PHE A 3 7.50 4.39 8.03
N GLY A 4 8.09 4.40 6.83
CA GLY A 4 7.40 4.82 5.60
C GLY A 4 6.31 3.84 5.21
N VAL A 5 6.64 2.54 5.20
CA VAL A 5 5.70 1.46 4.90
C VAL A 5 4.56 1.41 5.93
N LEU A 6 4.83 1.63 7.21
CA LEU A 6 3.77 1.66 8.24
C LEU A 6 2.82 2.85 8.07
N ARG A 7 3.34 4.03 7.68
CA ARG A 7 2.52 5.23 7.47
C ARG A 7 1.65 5.14 6.22
N THR A 8 2.13 4.47 5.18
CA THR A 8 1.43 4.30 3.91
C THR A 8 0.80 2.90 3.79
N LEU A 9 0.71 2.16 4.89
CA LEU A 9 0.28 0.76 4.90
C LEU A 9 -1.10 0.60 4.28
N SER A 10 -2.04 1.49 4.59
CA SER A 10 -3.39 1.48 4.02
C SER A 10 -3.39 1.64 2.49
N GLN A 11 -2.49 2.46 1.95
CA GLN A 11 -2.37 2.62 0.51
C GLN A 11 -1.70 1.41 -0.13
N LEU A 12 -0.60 0.91 0.45
CA LEU A 12 0.13 -0.24 -0.07
C LEU A 12 -0.75 -1.51 -0.05
N ASP A 13 -1.54 -1.70 1.00
CA ASP A 13 -2.50 -2.80 1.10
C ASP A 13 -3.63 -2.66 0.07
N TRP A 14 -4.18 -1.44 -0.10
CA TRP A 14 -5.17 -1.16 -1.14
C TRP A 14 -4.62 -1.47 -2.54
N LEU A 15 -3.38 -1.08 -2.83
CA LEU A 15 -2.72 -1.36 -4.10
C LEU A 15 -2.52 -2.87 -4.30
N ILE A 16 -2.06 -3.60 -3.29
CA ILE A 16 -1.92 -5.06 -3.40
C ILE A 16 -3.26 -5.73 -3.69
N ASN A 17 -4.34 -5.30 -3.03
CA ASN A 17 -5.68 -5.87 -3.28
C ASN A 17 -6.21 -5.55 -4.69
N LYS A 18 -5.73 -4.48 -5.34
CA LYS A 18 -6.07 -4.15 -6.74
C LYS A 18 -5.19 -4.88 -7.76
N LEU A 19 -3.95 -5.19 -7.40
CA LEU A 19 -2.98 -5.86 -8.28
C LEU A 19 -3.07 -7.39 -8.18
N MET A 20 -3.48 -7.92 -7.03
CA MET A 20 -3.51 -9.35 -6.75
C MET A 20 -4.91 -9.80 -6.37
N ALA A 21 -5.50 -10.69 -7.18
CA ALA A 21 -6.78 -11.33 -6.85
C ALA A 21 -6.68 -12.21 -5.58
N ARG A 22 -5.49 -12.75 -5.30
CA ARG A 22 -5.21 -13.56 -4.11
C ARG A 22 -3.90 -13.08 -3.46
N PRO A 23 -3.97 -12.14 -2.49
CA PRO A 23 -2.79 -11.68 -1.76
C PRO A 23 -2.07 -12.83 -1.04
N MET A 24 -0.75 -12.73 -0.91
CA MET A 24 0.04 -13.78 -0.26
C MET A 24 -0.19 -13.84 1.25
N THR A 25 -0.51 -15.03 1.75
CA THR A 25 -0.81 -15.32 3.15
C THR A 25 0.02 -16.51 3.67
N GLY A 26 -0.06 -16.78 4.98
CA GLY A 26 0.60 -17.93 5.61
C GLY A 26 2.10 -17.99 5.34
N LYS A 27 2.59 -19.13 4.83
CA LYS A 27 4.01 -19.38 4.54
C LYS A 27 4.62 -18.43 3.49
N GLN A 28 3.80 -17.72 2.72
CA GLN A 28 4.22 -16.78 1.68
C GLN A 28 4.08 -15.31 2.12
N ARG A 29 3.71 -15.06 3.39
CA ARG A 29 3.48 -13.70 3.90
C ARG A 29 4.72 -12.80 3.80
N THR A 30 5.93 -13.35 3.89
CA THR A 30 7.17 -12.59 3.69
C THR A 30 7.26 -11.98 2.28
N VAL A 31 6.73 -12.67 1.27
CA VAL A 31 6.71 -12.20 -0.13
C VAL A 31 5.72 -11.05 -0.29
N HIS A 32 4.58 -11.10 0.42
CA HIS A 32 3.64 -9.97 0.49
C HIS A 32 4.36 -8.69 0.94
N TYR A 33 5.11 -8.76 2.05
CA TYR A 33 5.86 -7.61 2.55
C TYR A 33 6.98 -7.18 1.61
N LEU A 34 7.66 -8.11 0.94
CA LEU A 34 8.67 -7.79 -0.07
C LEU A 34 8.06 -6.99 -1.24
N ILE A 35 6.88 -7.39 -1.72
CA ILE A 35 6.14 -6.64 -2.74
C ILE A 35 5.77 -5.24 -2.22
N MET A 36 5.31 -5.11 -0.97
CA MET A 36 5.02 -3.81 -0.37
C MET A 36 6.26 -2.91 -0.33
N VAL A 37 7.44 -3.45 -0.03
CA VAL A 37 8.70 -2.70 -0.05
C VAL A 37 9.01 -2.21 -1.47
N GLY A 38 8.86 -3.05 -2.50
CA GLY A 38 9.06 -2.64 -3.89
C GLY A 38 8.08 -1.54 -4.33
N LEU A 39 6.80 -1.68 -3.99
CA LEU A 39 5.79 -0.63 -4.24
C LEU A 39 6.15 0.68 -3.53
N TYR A 40 6.62 0.61 -2.28
CA TYR A 40 7.08 1.78 -1.55
C TYR A 40 8.27 2.47 -2.23
N GLN A 41 9.26 1.70 -2.69
CA GLN A 41 10.40 2.24 -3.43
C GLN A 41 9.95 2.99 -4.69
N LEU A 42 9.04 2.40 -5.47
CA LEU A 42 8.51 2.99 -6.70
C LEU A 42 7.69 4.27 -6.46
N LEU A 43 7.01 4.38 -5.33
CA LEU A 43 6.13 5.50 -5.01
C LEU A 43 6.82 6.65 -4.29
N TYR A 44 7.72 6.33 -3.37
CA TYR A 44 8.16 7.27 -2.33
C TYR A 44 9.66 7.50 -2.29
N THR A 45 10.42 6.90 -3.20
CA THR A 45 11.88 7.08 -3.27
C THR A 45 12.29 7.65 -4.62
N ARG A 46 13.53 8.14 -4.68
CA ARG A 46 14.16 8.60 -5.92
C ARG A 46 14.95 7.50 -6.63
N ILE A 47 14.84 6.25 -6.18
CA ILE A 47 15.53 5.12 -6.78
C ILE A 47 14.97 4.92 -8.20
N PRO A 48 15.83 4.79 -9.23
CA PRO A 48 15.38 4.50 -10.58
C PRO A 48 14.48 3.25 -10.60
N PRO A 49 13.34 3.27 -11.31
CA PRO A 49 12.38 2.17 -11.21
C PRO A 49 12.96 0.79 -11.56
N HIS A 50 13.87 0.72 -12.54
CA HIS A 50 14.54 -0.52 -12.92
C HIS A 50 15.42 -1.08 -11.79
N ALA A 51 16.09 -0.23 -11.01
CA ALA A 51 16.92 -0.63 -9.88
C ALA A 51 16.06 -1.12 -8.71
N ALA A 52 14.97 -0.40 -8.40
CA ALA A 52 14.01 -0.82 -7.37
C ALA A 52 13.39 -2.19 -7.68
N LEU A 53 13.04 -2.44 -8.96
CA LEU A 53 12.55 -3.75 -9.40
C LEU A 53 13.62 -4.82 -9.22
N ALA A 54 14.85 -4.58 -9.69
CA ALA A 54 15.94 -5.55 -9.61
C ALA A 54 16.25 -5.94 -8.16
N GLU A 55 16.45 -4.97 -7.27
CA GLU A 55 16.72 -5.22 -5.85
C GLU A 55 15.57 -5.97 -5.18
N THR A 56 14.32 -5.58 -5.44
CA THR A 56 13.15 -6.24 -4.83
C THR A 56 13.02 -7.69 -5.31
N VAL A 57 13.29 -7.95 -6.60
CA VAL A 57 13.27 -9.30 -7.16
C VAL A 57 14.40 -10.16 -6.59
N GLU A 58 15.61 -9.61 -6.45
CA GLU A 58 16.72 -10.34 -5.79
C GLU A 58 16.46 -10.59 -4.30
N GLY A 59 15.69 -9.72 -3.63
CA GLY A 59 15.22 -9.92 -2.26
C GLY A 59 14.48 -11.25 -2.05
N ALA A 60 13.90 -11.84 -3.11
CA ALA A 60 13.26 -13.15 -3.08
C ALA A 60 14.23 -14.27 -2.66
N ILE A 61 15.50 -14.17 -3.04
CA ILE A 61 16.55 -15.12 -2.68
C ILE A 61 16.84 -15.03 -1.18
N ALA A 62 17.02 -13.81 -0.67
CA ALA A 62 17.31 -13.56 0.75
C ALA A 62 16.21 -14.09 1.69
N ILE A 63 14.94 -14.04 1.25
CA ILE A 63 13.81 -14.58 2.02
C ILE A 63 13.54 -16.07 1.75
N LYS A 64 14.47 -16.79 1.10
CA LYS A 64 14.37 -18.22 0.76
C LYS A 64 13.15 -18.57 -0.10
N ARG A 65 12.77 -17.68 -1.03
CA ARG A 65 11.64 -17.84 -1.98
C ARG A 65 12.03 -17.50 -3.43
N PRO A 66 13.16 -18.01 -3.98
CA PRO A 66 13.63 -17.66 -5.33
C PRO A 66 12.63 -18.01 -6.45
N GLN A 67 11.78 -19.02 -6.25
CA GLN A 67 10.75 -19.41 -7.23
C GLN A 67 9.68 -18.35 -7.47
N LEU A 68 9.56 -17.35 -6.59
CA LEU A 68 8.56 -16.28 -6.68
C LEU A 68 9.09 -15.00 -7.34
N LYS A 69 10.34 -15.00 -7.83
CA LYS A 69 10.96 -13.85 -8.54
C LYS A 69 10.08 -13.36 -9.71
N GLY A 70 9.57 -14.28 -10.52
CA GLY A 70 8.70 -13.95 -11.65
C GLY A 70 7.40 -13.28 -11.23
N LEU A 71 6.79 -13.75 -10.13
CA LEU A 71 5.56 -13.17 -9.59
C LEU A 71 5.80 -11.75 -9.06
N ILE A 72 6.88 -11.55 -8.28
CA ILE A 72 7.24 -10.24 -7.73
C ILE A 72 7.44 -9.24 -8.87
N ASN A 73 8.23 -9.62 -9.89
CA ASN A 73 8.46 -8.77 -11.06
C ASN A 73 7.15 -8.47 -11.80
N GLY A 74 6.29 -9.47 -12.00
CA GLY A 74 4.99 -9.32 -12.66
C GLY A 74 4.09 -8.31 -11.96
N VAL A 75 3.95 -8.41 -10.64
CA VAL A 75 3.13 -7.48 -9.84
C VAL A 75 3.68 -6.05 -9.90
N LEU A 76 5.00 -5.88 -9.75
CA LEU A 76 5.61 -4.54 -9.80
C LEU A 76 5.53 -3.90 -11.20
N ARG A 77 5.71 -4.69 -12.26
CA ARG A 77 5.53 -4.24 -13.66
C ARG A 77 4.09 -3.86 -13.96
N GLN A 78 3.13 -4.67 -13.51
CA GLN A 78 1.71 -4.36 -13.63
C GLN A 78 1.36 -3.06 -12.93
N PHE A 79 1.92 -2.83 -11.74
CA PHE A 79 1.77 -1.56 -11.03
C PHE A 79 2.32 -0.39 -11.85
N GLN A 80 3.54 -0.48 -12.39
CA GLN A 80 4.11 0.60 -13.21
C GLN A 80 3.21 0.97 -14.40
N ALA A 81 2.67 -0.02 -15.11
CA ALA A 81 1.77 0.21 -16.23
C ALA A 81 0.44 0.86 -15.81
N SER A 82 -0.06 0.53 -14.62
CA SER A 82 -1.36 1.00 -14.12
C SER A 82 -1.27 2.14 -13.08
N ALA A 83 -0.07 2.65 -12.79
CA ALA A 83 0.20 3.47 -11.61
C ALA A 83 -0.68 4.73 -11.57
N ARG A 84 -0.74 5.47 -12.68
CA ARG A 84 -1.53 6.71 -12.77
C ARG A 84 -3.01 6.47 -12.49
N ARG A 85 -3.59 5.41 -13.05
CA ARG A 85 -5.00 5.03 -12.86
C ARG A 85 -5.27 4.63 -11.41
N LEU A 86 -4.44 3.75 -10.86
CA LEU A 86 -4.61 3.23 -9.50
C LEU A 86 -4.46 4.34 -8.44
N LEU A 87 -3.52 5.26 -8.64
CA LEU A 87 -3.33 6.39 -7.72
C LEU A 87 -4.49 7.39 -7.78
N ALA A 88 -5.05 7.65 -8.98
CA ALA A 88 -6.24 8.48 -9.11
C ALA A 88 -7.45 7.85 -8.39
N GLU A 89 -7.67 6.55 -8.57
CA GLU A 89 -8.74 5.81 -7.90
C GLU A 89 -8.56 5.78 -6.38
N PHE A 90 -7.32 5.59 -5.90
CA PHE A 90 -7.00 5.65 -4.47
C PHE A 90 -7.34 7.03 -3.87
N ASN A 91 -6.94 8.11 -4.54
CA ASN A 91 -7.20 9.48 -4.08
C ASN A 91 -8.69 9.85 -4.07
N ALA A 92 -9.49 9.24 -4.94
CA ALA A 92 -10.94 9.40 -4.93
C ALA A 92 -11.63 8.63 -3.78
N SER A 93 -10.95 7.66 -3.16
CA SER A 93 -11.50 6.84 -2.08
C SER A 93 -11.29 7.44 -0.69
N ASP A 94 -12.08 7.01 0.28
CA ASP A 94 -11.86 7.33 1.71
C ASP A 94 -10.54 6.77 2.27
N ALA A 95 -9.86 5.87 1.54
CA ALA A 95 -8.56 5.35 1.94
C ALA A 95 -7.43 6.41 1.86
N ARG A 96 -7.67 7.55 1.17
CA ARG A 96 -6.73 8.68 1.08
C ARG A 96 -6.31 9.23 2.44
N TYR A 97 -7.15 9.06 3.47
CA TYR A 97 -6.86 9.53 4.81
C TYR A 97 -5.83 8.68 5.56
N LEU A 98 -5.34 7.58 4.96
CA LEU A 98 -4.32 6.69 5.54
C LEU A 98 -4.67 6.15 6.93
N HIS A 99 -5.97 6.14 7.26
CA HIS A 99 -6.49 5.62 8.52
C HIS A 99 -7.27 4.33 8.28
N PRO A 100 -7.18 3.35 9.19
CA PRO A 100 -8.04 2.19 9.12
C PRO A 100 -9.51 2.62 9.27
N SER A 101 -10.41 1.92 8.58
CA SER A 101 -11.82 2.31 8.45
C SER A 101 -12.53 2.47 9.81
N TRP A 102 -12.15 1.69 10.82
CA TRP A 102 -12.69 1.79 12.18
C TRP A 102 -12.35 3.13 12.86
N LEU A 103 -11.14 3.65 12.63
CA LEU A 103 -10.68 4.90 13.23
C LEU A 103 -11.32 6.08 12.51
N LEU A 104 -11.38 6.03 11.18
CA LEU A 104 -12.04 7.07 10.37
C LEU A 104 -13.50 7.27 10.80
N LYS A 105 -14.25 6.17 10.93
CA LYS A 105 -15.65 6.20 11.41
C LYS A 105 -15.77 6.79 12.81
N ARG A 106 -14.82 6.47 13.71
CA ARG A 106 -14.78 7.03 15.07
C ARG A 106 -14.54 8.53 15.07
N LEU A 107 -13.57 9.01 14.27
CA LEU A 107 -13.23 10.42 14.15
C LEU A 107 -14.36 11.22 13.49
N GLN A 108 -14.97 10.71 12.43
CA GLN A 108 -16.15 11.34 11.81
C GLN A 108 -17.29 11.46 12.82
N LYS A 109 -17.53 10.43 13.64
CA LYS A 109 -18.58 10.46 14.66
C LYS A 109 -18.28 11.47 15.79
N SER A 110 -17.03 11.61 16.23
CA SER A 110 -16.66 12.56 17.28
C SER A 110 -16.66 14.01 16.79
N VAL A 111 -16.13 14.27 15.60
CA VAL A 111 -16.10 15.60 14.99
C VAL A 111 -17.52 16.10 14.67
N SER A 112 -18.38 15.27 14.09
CA SER A 112 -19.78 15.64 13.84
C SER A 112 -20.54 15.96 15.13
N ARG A 113 -20.21 15.28 16.24
CA ARG A 113 -20.79 15.55 17.55
C ARG A 113 -20.29 16.87 18.15
N ALA A 114 -19.00 17.21 17.97
CA ALA A 114 -18.45 18.50 18.40
C ALA A 114 -19.06 19.68 17.63
N VAL A 115 -19.23 19.54 16.31
CA VAL A 115 -19.87 20.56 15.45
C VAL A 115 -21.36 20.75 15.82
N ALA A 116 -22.07 19.67 16.16
CA ALA A 116 -23.46 19.74 16.60
C ALA A 116 -23.64 20.43 17.96
N ILE A 117 -22.67 20.30 18.87
CA ILE A 117 -22.69 20.98 20.19
C ILE A 117 -22.46 22.49 20.00
N HIS A 118 -21.56 22.88 19.10
CA HIS A 118 -21.28 24.30 18.83
C HIS A 118 -22.48 25.04 18.20
N ARG A 119 -23.26 24.37 17.34
CA ARG A 119 -24.48 24.94 16.72
C ARG A 119 -25.70 25.04 17.65
N ARG A 120 -25.69 24.39 18.81
CA ARG A 120 -26.77 24.49 19.82
C ARG A 120 -26.49 25.53 20.91
N SER A 121 -25.34 26.19 20.83
CA SER A 121 -24.88 27.20 21.81
C SER A 121 -24.90 28.62 21.22
N GLN A 122 -25.52 28.79 20.05
CA GLN A 122 -25.93 30.06 19.42
C GLN A 122 -27.43 29.96 19.14
#